data_AF-A0A7V3AAQ3-F1
#
_entry.id   AF-A0A7V3AAQ3-F1
#
_cell.length_a   1.000
_cell.length_b   1.000
_cell.length_c   1.000
_cell.angle_alpha   90.00
_cell.angle_beta   90.00
_cell.angle_gamma   90.00
#
_symmetry.space_group_name_H-M   'P 1'
#
loop_
_entity.id
_entity.type
_entity.pdbx_description
1 polymer ?
#
loop_
_entity_poly.entity_id
_entity_poly.type
_entity_poly.pdbx_seq_one_letter_code
_entity_poly.pdbx_strand_id
1 'polypeptide(L)'
;MTNRSLNRGHLARMLERGHPARPLTRCGRHTEAGFTLVEVLFAIAILGVGIVGILTLFVSGINMAGWAGSRSQASMEAQSLYAKILSYSAVDTSVTPNESKRVYIEIMRNQFYPMTAGVPKWAGGGTPGTAISIWLHQNELTDFVGAKTGPSYADPVPISPGHDYWWKCRVANYMLDKRDPLSTDPNIDTAALKANINPPGLVEVAIAIYKQWKKGKEPLAVYTTLLSLESK
;
A
#
# COMPACT_ATOMS: atom_id res chain seq x y z
N MET A 1 30.03 29.51 9.99
CA MET A 1 31.13 28.64 10.46
C MET A 1 31.09 27.41 9.58
N THR A 2 32.00 27.05 8.67
CA THR A 2 33.46 27.18 8.47
C THR A 2 33.69 26.89 6.98
N ASN A 3 34.08 27.81 6.11
CA ASN A 3 35.42 28.36 5.83
C ASN A 3 36.56 27.34 5.68
N ARG A 4 36.90 26.97 4.43
CA ARG A 4 38.22 26.51 3.95
C ARG A 4 38.32 26.97 2.48
N SER A 5 39.01 28.05 2.11
CA SER A 5 40.44 28.40 2.26
C SER A 5 41.38 27.49 1.46
N LEU A 6 41.66 27.95 0.23
CA LEU A 6 42.95 28.01 -0.45
C LEU A 6 43.79 26.73 -0.61
N ASN A 7 44.02 26.35 -1.87
CA ASN A 7 45.32 25.86 -2.30
C ASN A 7 45.70 26.47 -3.67
N ARG A 8 46.05 27.76 -3.63
CA ARG A 8 46.87 28.45 -4.64
C ARG A 8 48.32 28.21 -4.26
N GLY A 9 49.07 27.39 -4.98
CA GLY A 9 50.48 27.19 -4.63
C GLY A 9 51.32 26.18 -5.40
N HIS A 10 50.95 25.76 -6.62
CA HIS A 10 51.76 24.80 -7.38
C HIS A 10 51.96 25.18 -8.85
N LEU A 11 52.20 26.48 -9.10
CA LEU A 11 52.36 27.05 -10.45
C LEU A 11 53.76 27.59 -10.77
N ALA A 12 54.80 27.35 -9.97
CA ALA A 12 56.02 28.16 -10.05
C ALA A 12 57.36 27.44 -10.28
N ARG A 13 57.43 26.17 -10.73
CA ARG A 13 58.74 25.50 -10.97
C ARG A 13 58.83 24.49 -12.11
N MET A 14 58.22 24.75 -13.27
CA MET A 14 58.54 23.98 -14.48
C MET A 14 58.61 24.84 -15.75
N LEU A 15 59.12 26.07 -15.61
CA LEU A 15 59.82 26.73 -16.70
C LEU A 15 61.28 26.25 -16.67
N GLU A 16 61.88 26.05 -17.84
CA GLU A 16 63.26 25.59 -18.08
C GLU A 16 63.51 24.08 -18.13
N ARG A 17 62.97 23.41 -19.16
CA ARG A 17 63.78 22.45 -19.93
C ARG A 17 63.54 22.64 -21.41
N GLY A 18 64.44 23.40 -22.03
CA GLY A 18 64.55 23.51 -23.47
C GLY A 18 64.63 22.11 -24.09
N HIS A 19 63.63 21.80 -24.91
CA HIS A 19 63.64 20.63 -25.77
C HIS A 19 63.88 21.09 -27.20
N PRO A 20 64.88 20.51 -27.90
CA PRO A 20 65.19 20.85 -29.28
C PRO A 20 63.98 20.55 -30.17
N ALA A 21 63.76 21.46 -31.12
CA ALA A 21 62.76 21.37 -32.17
C ALA A 21 62.75 19.96 -32.78
N ARG A 22 61.68 19.21 -32.51
CA ARG A 22 61.46 17.91 -33.15
C ARG A 22 60.90 18.13 -34.55
N PRO A 23 61.30 17.29 -35.52
CA PRO A 23 61.12 17.55 -36.92
C PRO A 23 59.65 17.42 -37.31
N LEU A 24 59.23 18.39 -38.13
CA LEU A 24 58.21 18.33 -39.17
C LEU A 24 57.11 17.29 -38.95
N THR A 25 55.96 17.81 -38.53
CA THR A 25 54.62 17.34 -38.81
C THR A 25 54.59 16.39 -40.01
N ARG A 26 54.66 15.09 -39.72
CA ARG A 26 54.29 14.06 -40.68
C ARG A 26 52.80 14.28 -40.89
N CYS A 27 52.44 14.98 -41.96
CA CYS A 27 51.12 14.84 -42.55
C CYS A 27 51.00 13.37 -42.96
N GLY A 28 50.66 12.52 -41.99
CA GLY A 28 50.12 11.22 -42.28
C GLY A 28 48.95 11.50 -43.17
N ARG A 29 49.08 11.14 -44.46
CA ARG A 29 47.92 10.81 -45.28
C ARG A 29 47.12 9.86 -44.41
N HIS A 30 46.10 10.38 -43.74
CA HIS A 30 44.97 9.56 -43.32
C HIS A 30 44.41 9.07 -44.64
N THR A 31 44.94 7.94 -45.10
CA THR A 31 44.26 7.12 -46.09
C THR A 31 42.90 6.89 -45.47
N GLU A 32 41.86 7.49 -46.07
CA GLU A 32 40.48 7.23 -45.73
C GLU A 32 40.25 5.74 -45.97
N ALA A 33 40.52 4.95 -44.94
CA ALA A 33 40.26 3.53 -44.96
C ALA A 33 38.73 3.41 -44.94
N GLY A 34 38.17 3.08 -46.10
CA GLY A 34 36.75 2.73 -46.20
C GLY A 34 36.42 1.62 -45.20
N PHE A 35 35.20 1.64 -44.67
CA PHE A 35 34.73 0.59 -43.77
C PHE A 35 34.76 -0.77 -44.47
N THR A 36 35.26 -1.78 -43.77
CA THR A 36 35.21 -3.14 -44.28
C THR A 36 33.77 -3.66 -44.21
N LEU A 37 33.38 -4.53 -45.16
CA LEU A 37 32.05 -5.15 -45.15
C LEU A 37 31.80 -5.93 -43.83
N VAL A 38 32.86 -6.54 -43.29
CA VAL A 38 32.83 -7.29 -42.02
C VAL A 38 32.53 -6.37 -40.83
N GLU A 39 33.12 -5.17 -40.77
CA GLU A 39 32.80 -4.19 -39.72
C GLU A 39 31.32 -3.77 -39.75
N VAL A 40 30.80 -3.50 -40.94
CA VAL A 40 29.39 -3.10 -41.08
C VAL A 40 28.46 -4.22 -40.62
N LEU A 41 28.78 -5.47 -40.99
CA LEU A 41 27.98 -6.64 -40.58
C LEU A 41 28.02 -6.83 -39.05
N PHE A 42 29.17 -6.64 -38.42
CA PHE A 42 29.30 -6.71 -36.97
C PHE A 42 28.57 -5.57 -36.25
N ALA A 43 28.63 -4.34 -36.80
CA ALA A 43 27.89 -3.20 -36.27
C ALA A 43 26.37 -3.43 -36.33
N ILE A 44 25.86 -3.97 -37.44
CA ILE A 44 24.45 -4.32 -37.58
C ILE A 44 24.07 -5.44 -36.60
N ALA A 45 24.94 -6.44 -36.40
CA ALA A 45 24.68 -7.52 -35.46
C ALA A 45 24.55 -7.00 -34.01
N ILE A 46 25.50 -6.16 -33.56
CA ILE A 46 25.44 -5.54 -32.23
C ILE A 46 24.21 -4.65 -32.09
N LEU A 47 23.92 -3.84 -33.11
CA LEU A 47 22.76 -2.95 -33.12
C LEU A 47 21.45 -3.75 -33.00
N GLY A 48 21.33 -4.86 -33.72
CA GLY A 48 20.19 -5.76 -33.63
C GLY A 48 19.98 -6.31 -32.22
N VAL A 49 21.05 -6.83 -31.59
CA VAL A 49 21.01 -7.33 -30.21
C VAL A 49 20.66 -6.21 -29.22
N GLY A 50 21.22 -5.01 -29.42
CA GLY A 50 20.94 -3.84 -28.59
C GLY A 50 19.48 -3.42 -28.62
N ILE A 51 18.87 -3.37 -29.81
CA ILE A 51 17.44 -3.03 -29.97
C ILE A 51 16.55 -4.07 -29.28
N VAL A 52 16.83 -5.36 -29.46
CA VAL A 52 16.08 -6.44 -28.79
C VAL A 52 16.19 -6.30 -27.27
N GLY A 53 17.38 -6.02 -26.75
CA GLY A 53 17.60 -5.76 -25.32
C GLY A 53 16.73 -4.61 -24.80
N ILE A 54 16.74 -3.46 -25.46
CA ILE A 54 15.97 -2.28 -25.03
C ILE A 54 14.45 -2.56 -25.08
N LEU A 55 13.97 -3.25 -26.12
CA LEU A 55 12.55 -3.58 -26.25
C LEU A 55 12.04 -4.49 -25.12
N THR A 56 12.85 -5.47 -24.70
CA THR A 56 12.47 -6.34 -23.57
C THR A 56 12.35 -5.56 -22.25
N LEU A 57 13.28 -4.64 -21.99
CA LEU A 57 13.22 -3.75 -20.82
C LEU A 57 12.00 -2.82 -20.88
N PHE A 58 11.68 -2.30 -22.07
CA PHE A 58 10.55 -1.41 -22.26
C PHE A 58 9.20 -2.08 -21.94
N VAL A 59 8.96 -3.29 -22.45
CA VAL A 59 7.74 -4.07 -22.15
C VAL A 59 7.64 -4.37 -20.65
N SER A 60 8.76 -4.74 -20.01
CA SER A 60 8.81 -4.94 -18.56
C SER A 60 8.45 -3.65 -17.80
N GLY A 61 8.95 -2.49 -18.25
CA GLY A 61 8.64 -1.18 -17.72
C GLY A 61 7.15 -0.82 -17.79
N ILE A 62 6.50 -1.05 -18.94
CA ILE A 62 5.06 -0.81 -19.12
C ILE A 62 4.24 -1.67 -18.16
N ASN A 63 4.59 -2.96 -18.03
CA ASN A 63 3.91 -3.86 -17.13
C ASN A 63 4.04 -3.36 -15.68
N MET A 64 5.26 -3.06 -15.22
CA MET A 64 5.49 -2.53 -13.86
C MET A 64 4.72 -1.23 -13.60
N ALA A 65 4.66 -0.32 -14.57
CA ALA A 65 3.88 0.91 -14.47
C ALA A 65 2.37 0.64 -14.32
N GLY A 66 1.82 -0.32 -15.06
CA GLY A 66 0.41 -0.73 -14.93
C GLY A 66 0.08 -1.33 -13.57
N TRP A 67 0.99 -2.12 -13.00
CA TRP A 67 0.85 -2.68 -11.64
C TRP A 67 0.91 -1.58 -10.58
N ALA A 68 1.86 -0.64 -10.69
CA ALA A 68 1.97 0.50 -9.79
C ALA A 68 0.69 1.38 -9.86
N GLY A 69 0.19 1.67 -11.05
CA GLY A 69 -1.06 2.42 -11.24
C GLY A 69 -2.26 1.75 -10.59
N SER A 70 -2.41 0.43 -10.76
CA SER A 70 -3.50 -0.33 -10.14
C SER A 70 -3.41 -0.29 -8.60
N ARG A 71 -2.19 -0.39 -8.03
CA ARG A 71 -1.99 -0.30 -6.56
C ARG A 71 -2.30 1.09 -6.02
N SER A 72 -1.87 2.14 -6.70
CA SER A 72 -2.18 3.52 -6.31
C SER A 72 -3.68 3.77 -6.33
N GLN A 73 -4.38 3.33 -7.38
CA GLN A 73 -5.84 3.44 -7.46
C GLN A 73 -6.51 2.67 -6.32
N ALA A 74 -6.11 1.42 -6.06
CA ALA A 74 -6.64 0.64 -4.95
C ALA A 74 -6.40 1.31 -3.59
N SER A 75 -5.24 1.93 -3.37
CA SER A 75 -4.97 2.68 -2.14
C SER A 75 -5.87 3.90 -1.99
N MET A 76 -6.12 4.64 -3.07
CA MET A 76 -7.04 5.79 -3.06
C MET A 76 -8.47 5.35 -2.77
N GLU A 77 -8.92 4.24 -3.35
CA GLU A 77 -10.23 3.66 -3.06
C GLU A 77 -10.35 3.23 -1.59
N ALA A 78 -9.33 2.58 -1.04
CA ALA A 78 -9.31 2.21 0.38
C ALA A 78 -9.44 3.42 1.31
N GLN A 79 -8.73 4.51 1.01
CA GLN A 79 -8.83 5.77 1.75
C GLN A 79 -10.20 6.43 1.61
N SER A 80 -10.78 6.42 0.40
CA SER A 80 -12.13 6.91 0.14
C SER A 80 -13.17 6.13 0.93
N LEU A 81 -13.08 4.79 0.95
CA LEU A 81 -13.95 3.94 1.76
C LEU A 81 -13.78 4.19 3.25
N TYR A 82 -12.56 4.41 3.72
CA TYR A 82 -12.32 4.79 5.12
C TYR A 82 -12.97 6.14 5.46
N ALA A 83 -12.77 7.17 4.63
CA ALA A 83 -13.40 8.47 4.81
C ALA A 83 -14.93 8.38 4.79
N LYS A 84 -15.49 7.51 3.93
CA LYS A 84 -16.91 7.19 3.89
C LYS A 84 -17.38 6.53 5.20
N ILE A 85 -16.66 5.56 5.75
CA ILE A 85 -16.98 4.94 7.06
C ILE A 85 -16.97 6.01 8.16
N LEU A 86 -16.00 6.91 8.15
CA LEU A 86 -15.93 8.02 9.11
C LEU A 86 -17.07 9.02 8.94
N SER A 87 -17.48 9.38 7.72
CA SER A 87 -18.53 10.38 7.52
C SER A 87 -19.90 9.90 8.00
N TYR A 88 -20.22 8.62 7.87
CA TYR A 88 -21.43 8.02 8.44
C TYR A 88 -21.43 7.99 9.97
N SER A 89 -20.28 8.20 10.62
CA SER A 89 -20.21 8.26 12.07
C SER A 89 -20.59 9.61 12.67
N ALA A 90 -20.59 10.68 11.86
CA ALA A 90 -20.90 12.04 12.29
C ALA A 90 -22.38 12.43 12.11
N VAL A 91 -23.24 11.52 11.64
CA VAL A 91 -24.66 11.81 11.42
C VAL A 91 -25.40 11.77 12.75
N ASP A 92 -26.03 12.91 13.04
CA ASP A 92 -26.72 13.33 14.26
C ASP A 92 -27.54 12.22 14.96
N THR A 93 -27.16 11.89 16.20
CA THR A 93 -27.86 10.95 17.09
C THR A 93 -29.23 11.44 17.57
N SER A 94 -29.66 12.63 17.13
CA SER A 94 -30.97 13.22 17.44
C SER A 94 -32.11 12.71 16.54
N VAL A 95 -31.80 11.95 15.47
CA VAL A 95 -32.81 11.34 14.59
C VAL A 95 -33.31 10.03 15.21
N THR A 96 -34.63 9.88 15.28
CA THR A 96 -35.31 8.77 15.97
C THR A 96 -34.85 7.39 15.44
N PRO A 97 -34.72 6.35 16.31
CA PRO A 97 -34.10 5.04 15.99
C PRO A 97 -34.76 4.21 14.88
N ASN A 98 -35.83 4.72 14.27
CA ASN A 98 -36.62 4.11 13.22
C ASN A 98 -36.20 4.56 11.80
N GLU A 99 -35.31 5.54 11.65
CA GLU A 99 -34.61 5.80 10.39
C GLU A 99 -33.21 5.17 10.44
N SER A 100 -32.97 4.21 9.55
CA SER A 100 -31.89 3.21 9.55
C SER A 100 -30.44 3.72 9.49
N LYS A 101 -30.15 5.00 9.71
CA LYS A 101 -28.79 5.55 9.75
C LYS A 101 -28.14 5.27 11.11
N ARG A 102 -27.84 4.00 11.37
CA ARG A 102 -27.05 3.61 12.53
C ARG A 102 -25.60 4.04 12.33
N VAL A 103 -25.18 5.00 13.15
CA VAL A 103 -23.80 5.47 13.31
C VAL A 103 -22.87 4.26 13.55
N TYR A 104 -21.97 3.97 12.61
CA TYR A 104 -21.11 2.77 12.66
C TYR A 104 -20.29 2.66 13.93
N ILE A 105 -19.81 3.79 14.45
CA ILE A 105 -19.11 3.86 15.73
C ILE A 105 -19.99 3.35 16.86
N GLU A 106 -21.30 3.59 16.81
CA GLU A 106 -22.25 3.13 17.83
C GLU A 106 -22.54 1.62 17.69
N ILE A 107 -22.59 1.08 16.47
CA ILE A 107 -22.66 -0.37 16.27
C ILE A 107 -21.37 -1.03 16.79
N MET A 108 -20.20 -0.48 16.44
CA MET A 108 -18.91 -0.97 16.93
C MET A 108 -18.85 -0.87 18.45
N ARG A 109 -19.21 0.27 19.03
CA ARG A 109 -19.25 0.49 20.48
C ARG A 109 -20.17 -0.52 21.15
N ASN A 110 -21.41 -0.71 20.67
CA ASN A 110 -22.35 -1.66 21.25
C ASN A 110 -21.95 -3.13 21.08
N GLN A 111 -21.17 -3.47 20.04
CA GLN A 111 -20.65 -4.82 19.83
C GLN A 111 -19.36 -5.09 20.63
N PHE A 112 -18.43 -4.15 20.68
CA PHE A 112 -17.17 -4.35 21.39
C PHE A 112 -17.30 -4.04 22.90
N TYR A 113 -18.25 -3.17 23.27
CA TYR A 113 -18.46 -2.69 24.63
C TYR A 113 -19.97 -2.53 24.96
N PRO A 114 -20.81 -3.58 24.93
CA PRO A 114 -22.20 -3.45 25.36
C PRO A 114 -22.27 -2.99 26.82
N MET A 115 -22.69 -1.74 27.03
CA MET A 115 -23.02 -1.20 28.35
C MET A 115 -24.35 -1.79 28.80
N THR A 116 -24.32 -2.89 29.55
CA THR A 116 -25.50 -3.36 30.27
C THR A 116 -25.27 -3.12 31.75
N ALA A 117 -26.10 -2.26 32.37
CA ALA A 117 -26.10 -1.97 33.81
C ALA A 117 -24.77 -1.42 34.40
N GLY A 118 -24.05 -0.57 33.66
CA GLY A 118 -22.83 0.08 34.16
C GLY A 118 -21.61 -0.86 34.27
N VAL A 119 -21.73 -2.09 33.78
CA VAL A 119 -20.63 -3.04 33.69
C VAL A 119 -20.34 -3.29 32.20
N PRO A 120 -19.10 -3.07 31.72
CA PRO A 120 -18.72 -3.41 30.35
C PRO A 120 -18.81 -4.93 30.21
N LYS A 121 -19.90 -5.40 29.60
CA LYS A 121 -20.00 -6.77 29.11
C LYS A 121 -19.28 -6.76 27.75
N TRP A 122 -18.49 -7.78 27.42
CA TRP A 122 -17.96 -7.93 26.07
C TRP A 122 -19.03 -8.68 25.27
N ALA A 123 -19.47 -8.20 24.09
CA ALA A 123 -20.61 -8.83 23.41
C ALA A 123 -20.19 -10.20 22.89
N GLY A 124 -20.92 -11.22 23.35
CA GLY A 124 -20.54 -12.61 23.23
C GLY A 124 -19.98 -13.05 24.57
N GLY A 125 -20.68 -13.95 25.26
CA GLY A 125 -20.18 -14.62 26.47
C GLY A 125 -18.96 -15.52 26.21
N GLY A 126 -18.04 -15.08 25.35
CA GLY A 126 -16.71 -15.63 25.20
C GLY A 126 -15.87 -15.18 26.38
N THR A 127 -15.10 -16.12 26.90
CA THR A 127 -14.07 -15.92 27.92
C THR A 127 -13.26 -14.65 27.61
N PRO A 128 -12.95 -13.80 28.62
CA PRO A 128 -12.03 -12.68 28.45
C PRO A 128 -10.79 -13.12 27.67
N GLY A 129 -10.49 -12.42 26.56
CA GLY A 129 -9.38 -12.77 25.66
C GLY A 129 -9.78 -13.48 24.35
N THR A 130 -11.08 -13.62 24.05
CA THR A 130 -11.51 -13.95 22.68
C THR A 130 -11.52 -12.67 21.84
N ALA A 131 -10.66 -12.59 20.82
CA ALA A 131 -10.62 -11.45 19.92
C ALA A 131 -11.95 -11.33 19.16
N ILE A 132 -12.77 -10.34 19.53
CA ILE A 132 -13.97 -10.01 18.76
C ILE A 132 -13.48 -9.28 17.50
N SER A 133 -13.85 -9.79 16.34
CA SER A 133 -13.66 -9.09 15.07
C SER A 133 -14.93 -9.15 14.24
N ILE A 134 -15.17 -8.09 13.50
CA ILE A 134 -16.38 -7.84 12.74
C ILE A 134 -15.98 -7.58 11.30
N TRP A 135 -16.71 -8.20 10.37
CA TRP A 135 -16.61 -7.90 8.95
C TRP A 135 -17.66 -6.84 8.58
N LEU A 136 -17.21 -5.77 7.93
CA LEU A 136 -18.06 -4.72 7.37
C LEU A 136 -18.23 -4.94 5.87
N HIS A 137 -19.48 -4.90 5.42
CA HIS A 137 -19.87 -5.01 4.02
C HIS A 137 -20.86 -3.92 3.65
N GLN A 138 -20.76 -3.41 2.43
CA GLN A 138 -21.78 -2.53 1.84
C GLN A 138 -22.83 -3.43 1.17
N ASN A 139 -24.11 -3.30 1.54
CA ASN A 139 -25.17 -3.94 0.76
C ASN A 139 -25.49 -3.09 -0.48
N GLU A 140 -26.21 -3.67 -1.43
CA GLU A 140 -26.62 -3.03 -2.69
C GLU A 140 -27.54 -1.80 -2.49
N LEU A 141 -27.97 -1.50 -1.25
CA LEU A 141 -28.94 -0.45 -0.92
C LEU A 141 -28.34 0.72 -0.11
N THR A 142 -27.06 1.04 -0.30
CA THR A 142 -26.36 2.23 0.26
C THR A 142 -26.06 2.22 1.77
N ASP A 143 -26.47 1.20 2.49
CA ASP A 143 -26.19 1.04 3.92
C ASP A 143 -25.16 -0.07 4.15
N PHE A 144 -24.06 0.19 4.87
CA PHE A 144 -23.26 -0.92 5.38
C PHE A 144 -24.08 -1.66 6.44
N VAL A 145 -24.33 -2.94 6.23
CA VAL A 145 -25.13 -3.76 7.14
C VAL A 145 -24.22 -4.29 8.24
N GLY A 146 -24.63 -4.09 9.50
CA GLY A 146 -23.90 -4.59 10.65
C GLY A 146 -23.66 -6.10 10.58
N ALA A 147 -22.38 -6.47 10.52
CA ALA A 147 -21.73 -7.50 11.31
C ALA A 147 -22.53 -8.78 11.55
N LYS A 148 -22.34 -9.79 10.70
CA LYS A 148 -22.54 -11.18 11.14
C LYS A 148 -21.18 -11.74 11.57
N THR A 149 -21.10 -12.23 12.81
CA THR A 149 -19.95 -12.98 13.30
C THR A 149 -19.92 -14.35 12.60
N GLY A 150 -18.97 -14.58 11.69
CA GLY A 150 -18.80 -15.89 11.07
C GLY A 150 -17.92 -15.88 9.80
N PRO A 151 -17.31 -17.01 9.45
CA PRO A 151 -16.38 -17.13 8.31
C PRO A 151 -17.06 -16.96 6.94
N SER A 152 -18.39 -17.11 6.87
CA SER A 152 -19.17 -17.01 5.63
C SER A 152 -19.28 -15.59 5.05
N TYR A 153 -18.80 -14.56 5.78
CA TYR A 153 -18.77 -13.17 5.34
C TYR A 153 -17.33 -12.67 5.09
N ALA A 154 -16.39 -13.57 4.82
CA ALA A 154 -15.00 -13.21 4.51
C ALA A 154 -14.76 -12.78 3.06
N ASP A 155 -15.74 -13.01 2.19
CA ASP A 155 -15.61 -12.77 0.76
C ASP A 155 -15.76 -11.27 0.47
N PRO A 156 -14.84 -10.67 -0.32
CA PRO A 156 -14.96 -9.32 -0.83
C PRO A 156 -16.26 -9.08 -1.59
N VAL A 157 -16.70 -7.82 -1.58
CA VAL A 157 -17.89 -7.32 -2.27
C VAL A 157 -17.44 -6.28 -3.31
N PRO A 158 -18.09 -6.14 -4.48
CA PRO A 158 -17.72 -5.09 -5.42
C PRO A 158 -17.90 -3.70 -4.79
N ILE A 159 -17.00 -2.77 -5.06
CA ILE A 159 -17.09 -1.39 -4.53
C ILE A 159 -18.33 -0.68 -5.10
N SER A 160 -18.60 -0.88 -6.39
CA SER A 160 -19.81 -0.42 -7.06
C SER A 160 -20.14 -1.33 -8.25
N PRO A 161 -21.41 -1.35 -8.71
CA PRO A 161 -21.77 -2.07 -9.93
C PRO A 161 -20.90 -1.62 -11.11
N GLY A 162 -20.34 -2.58 -11.86
CA GLY A 162 -19.47 -2.31 -13.00
C GLY A 162 -18.02 -1.91 -12.67
N HIS A 163 -17.64 -1.88 -11.39
CA HIS A 163 -16.25 -1.61 -10.98
C HIS A 163 -15.45 -2.91 -10.92
N ASP A 164 -14.20 -2.88 -11.39
CA ASP A 164 -13.28 -4.03 -11.34
C ASP A 164 -12.76 -4.34 -9.93
N TYR A 165 -12.97 -3.41 -8.99
CA TYR A 165 -12.46 -3.50 -7.64
C TYR A 165 -13.49 -4.05 -6.66
N TRP A 166 -12.98 -4.92 -5.81
CA TRP A 166 -13.70 -5.57 -4.74
C TRP A 166 -13.04 -5.20 -3.43
N TRP A 167 -13.79 -5.17 -2.35
CA TRP A 167 -13.25 -4.77 -1.07
C TRP A 167 -13.82 -5.61 0.06
N LYS A 168 -13.07 -5.68 1.15
CA LYS A 168 -13.55 -6.21 2.43
C LYS A 168 -12.96 -5.38 3.55
N CYS A 169 -13.69 -5.23 4.64
CA CYS A 169 -13.21 -4.51 5.80
C CYS A 169 -13.40 -5.34 7.06
N ARG A 170 -12.36 -5.36 7.88
CA ARG A 170 -12.36 -5.99 9.19
C ARG A 170 -12.13 -4.92 10.25
N VAL A 171 -12.95 -4.94 11.28
CA VAL A 171 -12.74 -4.17 12.50
C VAL A 171 -12.49 -5.15 13.63
N ALA A 172 -11.43 -4.95 14.39
CA ALA A 172 -11.18 -5.73 15.59
C ALA A 172 -10.79 -4.79 16.73
N ASN A 173 -10.97 -5.26 17.96
CA ASN A 173 -10.23 -4.65 19.06
C ASN A 173 -8.74 -4.80 18.77
N TYR A 174 -7.98 -3.76 19.09
CA TYR A 174 -6.52 -3.76 18.96
C TYR A 174 -5.90 -5.03 19.58
N MET A 175 -4.75 -5.55 19.15
CA MET A 175 -4.12 -5.37 17.85
C MET A 175 -4.68 -6.38 16.84
N LEU A 176 -4.83 -5.99 15.58
CA LEU A 176 -4.89 -6.95 14.47
C LEU A 176 -3.51 -7.61 14.29
N ASP A 177 -3.50 -8.81 13.71
CA ASP A 177 -2.25 -9.45 13.33
C ASP A 177 -1.54 -8.58 12.28
N LYS A 178 -0.29 -8.23 12.57
CA LYS A 178 0.57 -7.46 11.67
C LYS A 178 0.89 -8.22 10.39
N ARG A 179 0.86 -9.56 10.43
CA ARG A 179 1.18 -10.41 9.27
C ARG A 179 0.00 -10.51 8.32
N ASP A 180 -1.19 -10.73 8.85
CA ASP A 180 -2.42 -10.74 8.06
C ASP A 180 -3.59 -10.12 8.85
N PRO A 181 -3.80 -8.80 8.73
CA PRO A 181 -4.89 -8.14 9.44
C PRO A 181 -6.27 -8.63 8.99
N LEU A 182 -6.34 -9.38 7.88
CA LEU A 182 -7.57 -9.87 7.27
C LEU A 182 -7.76 -11.37 7.44
N SER A 183 -6.91 -12.04 8.22
CA SER A 183 -7.06 -13.48 8.40
C SER A 183 -8.31 -13.80 9.22
N THR A 184 -9.03 -14.80 8.76
CA THR A 184 -10.23 -15.34 9.41
C THR A 184 -9.90 -16.42 10.43
N ASP A 185 -8.63 -16.80 10.58
CA ASP A 185 -8.24 -17.87 11.50
C ASP A 185 -8.47 -17.42 12.96
N PRO A 186 -9.41 -18.07 13.68
CA PRO A 186 -9.69 -17.73 15.08
C PRO A 186 -8.52 -18.08 16.01
N ASN A 187 -7.54 -18.89 15.55
CA ASN A 187 -6.39 -19.32 16.32
C ASN A 187 -5.15 -18.44 16.12
N ILE A 188 -5.24 -17.40 15.29
CA ILE A 188 -4.14 -16.44 15.15
C ILE A 188 -3.78 -15.88 16.51
N ASP A 189 -2.48 -15.92 16.77
CA ASP A 189 -1.76 -15.84 18.03
C ASP A 189 -2.37 -14.85 19.05
N THR A 190 -3.51 -15.23 19.61
CA THR A 190 -4.16 -14.47 20.67
C THR A 190 -3.30 -14.44 21.92
N ALA A 191 -2.29 -15.32 22.04
CA ALA A 191 -1.36 -15.30 23.17
C ALA A 191 -0.43 -14.07 23.10
N ALA A 192 0.08 -13.71 21.92
CA ALA A 192 0.83 -12.47 21.71
C ALA A 192 -0.05 -11.21 21.91
N LEU A 193 -1.34 -11.30 21.55
CA LEU A 193 -2.32 -10.22 21.75
C LEU A 193 -2.77 -10.08 23.21
N LYS A 194 -2.88 -11.19 23.96
CA LYS A 194 -3.29 -11.23 25.38
C LYS A 194 -2.28 -10.60 26.33
N ALA A 195 -1.00 -10.56 25.96
CA ALA A 195 0.05 -9.99 26.79
C ALA A 195 0.11 -8.45 26.71
N ASN A 196 -0.48 -7.85 25.68
CA ASN A 196 -0.53 -6.40 25.53
C ASN A 196 -1.86 -5.86 26.07
N ILE A 197 -1.76 -4.97 27.07
CA ILE A 197 -2.88 -4.24 27.64
C ILE A 197 -3.49 -3.39 26.51
N ASN A 198 -4.62 -3.83 25.98
CA ASN A 198 -5.37 -3.02 25.03
C ASN A 198 -5.89 -1.76 25.74
N PRO A 199 -5.55 -0.55 25.28
CA PRO A 199 -6.23 0.62 25.76
C PRO A 199 -7.73 0.49 25.45
N PRO A 200 -8.61 0.66 26.44
CA PRO A 200 -10.05 0.56 26.22
C PRO A 200 -10.48 1.55 25.14
N GLY A 201 -11.42 1.14 24.30
CA GLY A 201 -11.95 1.97 23.23
C GLY A 201 -11.09 2.06 21.97
N LEU A 202 -9.89 1.48 21.91
CA LEU A 202 -9.10 1.45 20.66
C LEU A 202 -9.48 0.26 19.78
N VAL A 203 -9.93 0.54 18.56
CA VAL A 203 -10.20 -0.47 17.53
C VAL A 203 -9.31 -0.26 16.33
N GLU A 204 -8.94 -1.35 15.67
CA GLU A 204 -8.17 -1.33 14.44
C GLU A 204 -9.07 -1.71 13.27
N VAL A 205 -9.00 -0.92 12.20
CA VAL A 205 -9.76 -1.10 10.97
C VAL A 205 -8.80 -1.45 9.86
N ALA A 206 -9.01 -2.60 9.23
CA ALA A 206 -8.27 -3.05 8.06
C ALA A 206 -9.20 -3.15 6.85
N ILE A 207 -8.89 -2.41 5.79
CA ILE A 207 -9.61 -2.39 4.53
C ILE A 207 -8.71 -2.99 3.46
N ALA A 208 -9.18 -4.07 2.82
CA ALA A 208 -8.48 -4.71 1.71
C ALA A 208 -9.20 -4.41 0.40
N ILE A 209 -8.42 -4.10 -0.64
CA ILE A 209 -8.92 -3.91 -2.00
C ILE A 209 -8.33 -5.00 -2.90
N TYR A 210 -9.17 -5.60 -3.75
CA TYR A 210 -8.83 -6.63 -4.70
C TYR A 210 -9.19 -6.18 -6.11
N LYS A 211 -8.37 -6.56 -7.10
CA LYS A 211 -8.70 -6.43 -8.52
C LYS A 211 -9.24 -7.74 -9.04
N GLN A 212 -10.53 -7.79 -9.34
CA GLN A 212 -11.28 -8.98 -9.77
C GLN A 212 -11.10 -10.15 -8.81
N TRP A 213 -11.99 -10.22 -7.81
CA TRP A 213 -11.91 -11.21 -6.75
C TRP A 213 -12.00 -12.65 -7.30
N LYS A 214 -11.03 -13.47 -6.86
CA LYS A 214 -11.04 -14.93 -6.98
C LYS A 214 -10.56 -15.47 -5.65
N LYS A 215 -11.14 -16.58 -5.20
CA LYS A 215 -10.76 -17.22 -3.93
C LYS A 215 -9.24 -17.51 -3.90
N GLY A 216 -8.57 -17.06 -2.84
CA GLY A 216 -7.12 -17.24 -2.66
C GLY A 216 -6.22 -16.17 -3.30
N LYS A 217 -6.76 -15.16 -3.99
CA LYS A 217 -5.95 -14.00 -4.41
C LYS A 217 -5.61 -13.10 -3.22
N GLU A 218 -4.38 -12.60 -3.21
CA GLU A 218 -3.93 -11.57 -2.29
C GLU A 218 -4.59 -10.20 -2.61
N PRO A 219 -4.80 -9.36 -1.59
CA PRO A 219 -5.26 -7.99 -1.80
C PRO A 219 -4.21 -7.19 -2.57
N LEU A 220 -4.68 -6.33 -3.46
CA LEU A 220 -3.84 -5.39 -4.21
C LEU A 220 -3.32 -4.27 -3.30
N ALA A 221 -4.13 -3.86 -2.32
CA ALA A 221 -3.77 -2.91 -1.28
C ALA A 221 -4.50 -3.27 0.03
N VAL A 222 -3.82 -3.07 1.16
CA VAL A 222 -4.40 -3.16 2.50
C VAL A 222 -4.13 -1.84 3.21
N TYR A 223 -5.19 -1.20 3.68
CA TYR A 223 -5.13 0.02 4.46
C TYR A 223 -5.54 -0.30 5.89
N THR A 224 -4.66 -0.04 6.85
CA THR A 224 -4.92 -0.31 8.27
C THR A 224 -4.77 0.97 9.07
N THR A 225 -5.70 1.23 9.97
CA THR A 225 -5.71 2.43 10.81
C THR A 225 -6.34 2.15 12.17
N LEU A 226 -6.04 3.00 13.14
CA LEU A 226 -6.57 2.93 14.50
C LEU A 226 -7.67 3.97 14.67
N LEU A 227 -8.77 3.57 15.30
CA LEU A 227 -9.86 4.43 15.71
C LEU A 227 -10.02 4.37 17.22
N SER A 228 -10.12 5.54 17.85
CA SER A 228 -10.57 5.63 19.23
C SER A 228 -12.09 5.77 19.25
N LEU A 229 -12.77 4.90 20.00
CA LEU A 229 -14.21 4.93 20.22
C LEU A 229 -14.61 5.86 21.39
N GLU A 230 -13.64 6.38 22.13
CA GLU A 230 -13.87 7.36 23.19
C GLU A 230 -14.30 8.69 22.56
N SER A 231 -15.51 9.16 22.90
CA SER A 231 -15.94 10.51 22.54
C SER A 231 -15.13 11.51 23.37
N LYS A 232 -14.49 12.47 22.71
CA LYS A 232 -14.03 13.69 23.38
C LYS A 232 -15.20 14.51 23.86
#